data_AF-A0A4R2B4G3-F1
#
_entry.id   AF-A0A4R2B4G3-F1
#
_cell.length_a   1.000
_cell.length_b   1.000
_cell.length_c   1.000
_cell.angle_alpha   90.00
_cell.angle_beta   90.00
_cell.angle_gamma   90.00
#
_symmetry.space_group_name_H-M   'P 1'
#
loop_
_entity.id
_entity.type
_entity.pdbx_description
1 polymer ?
#
loop_
_entity_poly.entity_id
_entity_poly.type
_entity_poly.pdbx_seq_one_letter_code
_entity_poly.pdbx_strand_id
1 'polypeptide(L)'
;MIPQVKVGTLGKRIDLVIEGMRTRLAVECDGDQWHGLDKWEEDMDRQRVLERVGWTFWRIRGSAFYANPSKAMESLWEKLVEMGIEPTLLHMDNKVRTVPNTYYFILLFHGVLP
;
A
#
# COMPACT_ATOMS: atom_id res chain seq x y z
N MET A 1 2.58 5.39 -7.97
CA MET A 1 1.59 4.82 -7.02
C MET A 1 0.31 4.58 -7.76
N ILE A 2 -0.32 3.41 -7.59
CA ILE A 2 -1.54 3.03 -8.32
C ILE A 2 -2.54 2.48 -7.30
N PRO A 3 -3.70 3.13 -7.09
CA PRO A 3 -4.71 2.64 -6.17
C PRO A 3 -5.57 1.52 -6.80
N GLN A 4 -6.11 0.63 -5.96
CA GLN A 4 -7.18 -0.33 -6.28
C GLN A 4 -6.85 -1.23 -7.49
N VAL A 5 -5.64 -1.80 -7.49
CA VAL A 5 -5.08 -2.59 -8.60
C VAL A 5 -5.72 -3.97 -8.63
N LYS A 6 -6.39 -4.31 -9.75
CA LYS A 6 -6.89 -5.67 -9.99
C LYS A 6 -5.71 -6.61 -10.24
N VAL A 7 -5.64 -7.69 -9.47
CA VAL A 7 -4.64 -8.75 -9.63
C VAL A 7 -5.33 -10.09 -9.85
N GLY A 8 -5.02 -10.74 -10.97
CA GLY A 8 -5.67 -11.98 -11.38
C GLY A 8 -7.12 -11.79 -11.85
N THR A 9 -7.82 -12.91 -12.05
CA THR A 9 -9.20 -12.98 -12.57
C THR A 9 -10.27 -13.02 -11.48
N LEU A 10 -9.90 -13.22 -10.21
CA LEU A 10 -10.81 -13.51 -9.10
C LEU A 10 -11.48 -12.27 -8.46
N GLY A 11 -11.52 -11.13 -9.15
CA GLY A 11 -12.32 -9.96 -8.73
C GLY A 11 -11.81 -9.19 -7.51
N LYS A 12 -10.69 -9.59 -6.90
CA LYS A 12 -10.07 -8.90 -5.76
C LYS A 12 -9.03 -7.88 -6.23
N ARG A 13 -8.78 -6.86 -5.41
CA ARG A 13 -7.84 -5.76 -5.68
C ARG A 13 -6.81 -5.69 -4.57
N ILE A 14 -5.63 -5.20 -4.92
CA ILE A 14 -4.68 -4.65 -3.95
C ILE A 14 -5.03 -3.18 -3.77
N ASP A 15 -5.13 -2.76 -2.51
CA ASP A 15 -5.54 -1.41 -2.14
C ASP A 15 -4.65 -0.32 -2.74
N LEU A 16 -3.34 -0.50 -2.66
CA LEU A 16 -2.36 0.40 -3.26
C LEU A 16 -1.11 -0.37 -3.73
N VAL A 17 -0.63 -0.06 -4.92
CA VAL A 17 0.67 -0.54 -5.42
C VAL A 17 1.64 0.63 -5.54
N ILE A 18 2.80 0.49 -4.93
CA ILE A 18 3.91 1.43 -5.08
C ILE A 18 4.95 0.77 -5.98
N GLU A 19 5.23 1.40 -7.12
CA GLU A 19 6.21 0.92 -8.08
C GLU A 19 7.49 1.73 -7.97
N GLY A 20 8.61 1.04 -7.85
CA GLY A 20 9.94 1.56 -8.12
C GLY A 20 10.39 1.20 -9.53
N MET A 21 11.67 1.44 -9.84
CA MET A 21 12.21 1.13 -11.17
C MET A 21 12.21 -0.37 -11.52
N ARG A 22 12.36 -1.23 -10.51
CA ARG A 22 12.51 -2.70 -10.68
C ARG A 22 11.65 -3.51 -9.74
N THR A 23 11.16 -2.91 -8.68
CA THR A 23 10.43 -3.56 -7.59
C THR A 23 9.06 -2.90 -7.44
N ARG A 24 8.11 -3.62 -6.86
CA ARG A 24 6.80 -3.09 -6.50
C ARG A 24 6.38 -3.63 -5.14
N LEU A 25 5.73 -2.78 -4.36
CA LEU A 25 5.19 -3.12 -3.05
C LEU A 25 3.66 -3.06 -3.13
N ALA A 26 3.01 -4.18 -2.76
CA ALA A 26 1.59 -4.18 -2.49
C ALA A 26 1.37 -3.65 -1.07
N VAL A 27 0.46 -2.69 -0.94
CA VAL A 27 0.05 -2.11 0.33
C VAL A 27 -1.42 -2.40 0.52
N GLU A 28 -1.76 -3.09 1.61
CA GLU A 28 -3.13 -3.39 2.00
C GLU A 28 -3.50 -2.61 3.25
N CYS A 29 -4.72 -2.08 3.27
CA CYS A 29 -5.25 -1.38 4.41
C CYS A 29 -6.27 -2.25 5.14
N ASP A 30 -5.88 -2.73 6.32
CA ASP A 30 -6.73 -3.59 7.11
C ASP A 30 -7.75 -2.77 7.89
N GLY A 31 -9.02 -2.94 7.53
CA GLY A 31 -10.13 -2.46 8.35
C GLY A 31 -10.21 -3.22 9.68
N ASP A 32 -10.80 -2.59 10.69
CA ASP A 32 -10.94 -3.19 12.03
C ASP A 32 -12.09 -4.23 12.11
N GLN A 33 -12.82 -4.45 11.01
CA GLN A 33 -13.95 -5.38 10.97
C GLN A 33 -13.51 -6.80 10.63
N TRP A 34 -13.87 -7.74 11.51
CA TRP A 34 -13.71 -9.15 11.22
C TRP A 34 -14.84 -9.63 10.31
N HIS A 35 -14.49 -10.17 9.14
CA HIS A 35 -15.45 -10.58 8.12
C HIS A 35 -15.91 -12.05 8.21
N GLY A 36 -15.49 -12.79 9.25
CA GLY A 36 -15.78 -14.22 9.45
C GLY A 36 -14.62 -15.13 9.04
N LEU A 37 -14.68 -16.42 9.45
CA LEU A 37 -13.62 -17.41 9.19
C LEU A 37 -13.43 -17.71 7.70
N ASP A 38 -14.52 -17.94 6.96
CA ASP A 38 -14.44 -18.32 5.54
C ASP A 38 -13.75 -17.23 4.70
N LYS A 39 -14.12 -15.96 4.89
CA LYS A 39 -13.48 -14.83 4.21
C LYS A 39 -12.03 -14.65 4.61
N TRP A 40 -11.69 -14.95 5.86
CA TRP A 40 -10.31 -14.88 6.33
C TRP A 40 -9.43 -15.94 5.64
N GLU A 41 -9.91 -17.18 5.49
CA GLU A 41 -9.18 -18.22 4.77
C GLU A 41 -8.97 -17.86 3.30
N GLU A 42 -10.01 -17.37 2.62
CA GLU A 42 -9.92 -16.91 1.24
C GLU A 42 -8.88 -15.78 1.06
N ASP A 43 -8.88 -14.79 1.95
CA ASP A 43 -7.94 -13.67 1.88
C ASP A 43 -6.50 -14.11 2.18
N MET A 44 -6.30 -15.06 3.11
CA MET A 44 -4.99 -15.65 3.40
C MET A 44 -4.46 -16.48 2.23
N ASP A 45 -5.29 -17.29 1.60
CA ASP A 45 -4.90 -18.10 0.44
C ASP A 45 -4.56 -17.22 -0.76
N ARG A 46 -5.33 -16.16 -0.99
CA ARG A 46 -5.02 -15.16 -2.01
C ARG A 46 -3.66 -14.53 -1.75
N GLN A 47 -3.40 -14.08 -0.52
CA GLN A 47 -2.11 -13.47 -0.18
C GLN A 47 -0.96 -14.45 -0.46
N ARG A 48 -1.08 -15.72 -0.01
CA ARG A 48 -0.08 -16.76 -0.28
C ARG A 48 0.15 -17.00 -1.77
N VAL A 49 -0.89 -17.00 -2.59
CA VAL A 49 -0.75 -17.13 -4.05
C VAL A 49 0.03 -15.95 -4.62
N LEU A 50 -0.32 -14.72 -4.23
CA LEU A 50 0.34 -13.51 -4.72
C LEU A 50 1.81 -13.46 -4.27
N GLU A 51 2.10 -13.82 -3.04
CA GLU A 51 3.48 -13.92 -2.51
C GLU A 51 4.30 -14.94 -3.29
N ARG A 52 3.74 -16.12 -3.61
CA ARG A 52 4.42 -17.13 -4.42
C ARG A 52 4.76 -16.66 -5.84
N VAL A 53 3.98 -15.74 -6.40
CA VAL A 53 4.28 -15.14 -7.73
C VAL A 53 5.07 -13.83 -7.62
N GLY A 54 5.69 -13.58 -6.48
CA GLY A 54 6.68 -12.52 -6.29
C GLY A 54 6.12 -11.19 -5.80
N TRP A 55 4.90 -11.17 -5.25
CA TRP A 55 4.43 -9.98 -4.54
C TRP A 55 4.98 -9.91 -3.12
N THR A 56 5.40 -8.71 -2.74
CA THR A 56 5.69 -8.37 -1.34
C THR A 56 4.55 -7.50 -0.82
N PHE A 57 4.07 -7.79 0.38
CA PHE A 57 3.00 -7.04 1.03
C PHE A 57 3.52 -6.23 2.22
N TRP A 58 2.99 -5.02 2.38
CA TRP A 58 3.02 -4.25 3.62
C TRP A 58 1.58 -3.93 4.03
N ARG A 59 1.28 -4.03 5.32
CA ARG A 59 -0.08 -3.87 5.85
C ARG A 59 -0.12 -2.81 6.92
N ILE A 60 -1.21 -2.06 6.97
CA ILE A 60 -1.49 -1.08 8.02
C ILE A 60 -2.93 -1.22 8.49
N ARG A 61 -3.14 -1.17 9.80
CA ARG A 61 -4.50 -1.09 10.36
C ARG A 61 -5.03 0.34 10.27
N GLY A 62 -6.27 0.48 9.84
CA GLY A 62 -6.95 1.79 9.79
C GLY A 62 -6.92 2.50 11.14
N SER A 63 -7.27 1.81 12.23
CA SER A 63 -7.18 2.34 13.60
C SER A 63 -5.79 2.89 13.95
N ALA A 64 -4.72 2.18 13.60
CA ALA A 64 -3.35 2.63 13.86
C ALA A 64 -3.00 3.89 13.07
N PHE A 65 -3.41 3.92 11.80
CA PHE A 65 -3.23 5.10 10.95
C PHE A 65 -3.98 6.31 11.51
N TYR A 66 -5.26 6.19 11.86
CA TYR A 66 -6.04 7.31 12.39
C TYR A 66 -5.55 7.79 13.76
N ALA A 67 -5.02 6.90 14.60
CA ALA A 67 -4.47 7.27 15.90
C ALA A 67 -3.17 8.10 15.78
N ASN A 68 -2.24 7.67 14.91
CA ASN A 68 -1.00 8.39 14.65
C ASN A 68 -0.44 8.05 13.26
N PRO A 69 -0.79 8.82 12.22
CA PRO A 69 -0.38 8.53 10.85
C PRO A 69 1.13 8.51 10.69
N SER A 70 1.83 9.48 11.27
CA SER A 70 3.29 9.58 11.16
C SER A 70 3.97 8.31 11.68
N LYS A 71 3.58 7.86 12.89
CA LYS A 71 4.15 6.66 13.51
C LYS A 71 3.77 5.39 12.76
N ALA A 72 2.51 5.26 12.34
CA ALA A 72 2.01 4.07 11.65
C ALA A 72 2.69 3.85 10.29
N MET A 73 3.17 4.92 9.66
CA MET A 73 3.84 4.90 8.36
C MET A 73 5.35 4.69 8.43
N GLU A 74 5.99 4.78 9.61
CA GLU A 74 7.46 4.66 9.75
C GLU A 74 8.01 3.38 9.11
N SER A 75 7.38 2.23 9.38
CA SER A 75 7.81 0.94 8.82
C SER A 75 7.60 0.82 7.32
N LEU A 76 6.67 1.60 6.73
CA LEU A 76 6.54 1.66 5.27
C LEU A 76 7.79 2.30 4.67
N TRP A 77 8.26 3.41 5.25
CA TRP A 77 9.41 4.14 4.73
C TRP A 77 10.66 3.26 4.77
N GLU A 78 10.88 2.55 5.88
CA GLU A 78 11.96 1.57 5.99
C GLU A 78 11.83 0.47 4.94
N LYS A 79 10.61 -0.05 4.71
CA LYS A 79 10.37 -1.11 3.73
C LYS A 79 10.63 -0.65 2.29
N LEU A 80 10.24 0.58 1.96
CA LEU A 80 10.49 1.16 0.64
C LEU A 80 11.99 1.31 0.37
N VAL A 81 12.75 1.77 1.36
CA VAL A 81 14.22 1.86 1.28
C VAL A 81 14.84 0.47 1.10
N GLU A 82 14.42 -0.53 1.90
CA GLU A 82 14.89 -1.92 1.78
C GLU A 82 14.66 -2.49 0.36
N MET A 83 13.53 -2.13 -0.26
CA MET A 83 13.17 -2.59 -1.60
C MET A 83 13.73 -1.74 -2.74
N GLY A 84 14.50 -0.68 -2.43
CA GLY A 84 15.02 0.27 -3.42
C GLY A 84 13.91 0.99 -4.19
N ILE A 85 12.75 1.19 -3.57
CA ILE A 85 11.63 1.94 -4.14
C ILE A 85 11.81 3.40 -3.75
N GLU A 86 12.40 4.16 -4.66
CA GLU A 86 12.68 5.58 -4.45
C GLU A 86 11.47 6.47 -4.79
N PRO A 87 11.30 7.61 -4.09
CA PRO A 87 10.45 8.70 -4.52
C PRO A 87 10.60 9.05 -6.00
N THR A 88 9.52 8.92 -6.78
CA THR A 88 9.52 9.51 -8.12
C THR A 88 9.37 11.02 -7.98
N LEU A 89 10.41 11.78 -8.38
CA LEU A 89 10.29 13.23 -8.52
C LEU A 89 9.25 13.51 -9.62
N LEU A 90 8.02 13.84 -9.23
CA LEU A 90 7.06 14.44 -10.14
C LEU A 90 7.57 15.84 -10.47
N HIS A 91 8.25 15.99 -11.61
CA HIS A 91 8.43 17.28 -12.25
C HIS A 91 7.07 17.75 -12.78
N MET A 92 6.31 18.43 -11.92
CA MET A 92 5.22 19.29 -12.36
C MET A 92 5.78 20.72 -12.45
N ASP A 93 6.07 21.14 -13.69
CA ASP A 93 6.28 22.50 -14.18
C ASP A 93 6.90 23.53 -13.19
N ASN A 94 8.21 23.75 -13.35
CA ASN A 94 8.98 24.95 -12.97
C ASN A 94 8.83 25.56 -11.55
N LYS A 95 8.29 24.82 -10.58
CA LYS A 95 8.66 24.97 -9.17
C LYS A 95 8.90 23.59 -8.60
N VAL A 96 10.16 23.25 -8.32
CA VAL A 96 10.49 22.10 -7.47
C VAL A 96 9.91 22.40 -6.09
N ARG A 97 8.65 22.02 -5.87
CA ARG A 97 8.07 21.88 -4.54
C ARG A 97 8.31 20.43 -4.17
N THR A 98 9.21 20.21 -3.23
CA THR A 98 9.18 19.01 -2.40
C THR A 98 7.88 19.02 -1.61
N VAL A 99 6.77 18.63 -2.24
CA VAL A 99 5.65 18.12 -1.45
C VAL A 99 6.23 16.90 -0.72
N PRO A 100 6.24 16.87 0.63
CA PRO A 100 6.72 15.69 1.31
C PRO A 100 5.87 14.53 0.79
N ASN A 101 6.52 13.49 0.26
CA ASN A 101 5.84 12.33 -0.32
C ASN A 101 4.73 11.80 0.59
N THR A 102 4.92 11.94 1.90
CA THR A 102 3.96 11.71 2.97
C THR A 102 2.58 12.34 2.71
N TYR A 103 2.46 13.60 2.29
CA TYR A 103 1.14 14.25 2.13
C TYR A 103 0.36 13.69 0.94
N TYR A 104 1.03 13.42 -0.18
CA TYR A 104 0.39 12.78 -1.34
C TYR A 104 0.00 11.34 -1.05
N PHE A 105 0.86 10.65 -0.30
CA PHE A 105 0.63 9.28 0.15
C PHE A 105 -0.59 9.22 1.07
N ILE A 106 -0.68 10.12 2.05
CA ILE A 106 -1.80 10.23 2.99
C ILE A 106 -3.12 10.51 2.27
N LEU A 107 -3.15 11.44 1.30
CA LEU A 107 -4.37 11.77 0.55
C LEU A 107 -4.90 10.59 -0.27
N LEU A 108 -4.02 9.83 -0.92
CA LEU A 108 -4.40 8.62 -1.64
C LEU A 108 -4.84 7.50 -0.68
N PHE A 109 -4.17 7.39 0.47
CA PHE A 109 -4.54 6.42 1.51
C PHE A 109 -5.92 6.68 2.10
N HIS A 110 -6.30 7.95 2.30
CA HIS A 110 -7.65 8.32 2.75
C HIS A 110 -8.74 7.94 1.75
N GLY A 111 -8.43 7.85 0.45
CA GLY A 111 -9.37 7.39 -0.57
C GLY A 111 -9.44 5.86 -0.72
N VAL A 112 -8.59 5.14 0.00
CA VAL A 112 -8.47 3.67 -0.01
C VAL A 112 -8.97 3.08 1.31
N LEU A 113 -8.76 3.77 2.42
CA LEU A 113 -9.44 3.55 3.70
C LEU A 113 -10.96 3.78 3.54
N PRO A 114 -11.82 2.81 3.91
CA PRO A 114 -13.28 2.96 3.86
C PRO A 114 -13.85 3.91 4.91
#